data_AF-A0A932M9W2-F1
#
_entry.id   AF-A0A932M9W2-F1
#
_cell.length_a   1.000
_cell.length_b   1.000
_cell.length_c   1.000
_cell.angle_alpha   90.00
_cell.angle_beta   90.00
_cell.angle_gamma   90.00
#
_symmetry.space_group_name_H-M   'P 1'
#
loop_
_entity.id
_entity.type
_entity.pdbx_description
1 polymer ?
#
loop_
_entity_poly.entity_id
_entity_poly.type
_entity_poly.pdbx_seq_one_letter_code
_entity_poly.pdbx_strand_id
1 'polypeptide(L)'
;MDTLSRKEPKGASDNEPNRDFIVRLIEPLPRPIITPIEKLAVSSLKQEGAIPFQLLVEHVAFDLYREELRNGAWVLDIGLFGSRLFAPDVVREIEAGILWEIEKTEGH
;
A
#
# COMPACT_ATOMS: atom_id res chain seq x y z
N MET A 1 -41.74 -23.84 -23.21
CA MET A 1 -41.00 -24.51 -22.13
C MET A 1 -39.70 -23.75 -22.02
N ASP A 2 -39.75 -22.68 -21.25
CA ASP A 2 -38.84 -21.56 -21.32
C ASP A 2 -37.83 -21.72 -20.19
N THR A 3 -36.63 -22.20 -20.51
CA THR A 3 -35.54 -22.26 -19.54
C THR A 3 -34.87 -20.90 -19.44
N LEU A 4 -35.15 -20.23 -18.32
CA LEU A 4 -34.56 -18.96 -17.91
C LEU A 4 -33.03 -18.97 -17.97
N SER A 5 -32.49 -17.95 -18.62
CA SER A 5 -31.18 -17.36 -18.36
C SER A 5 -30.93 -17.21 -16.86
N ARG A 6 -29.89 -17.87 -16.35
CA ARG A 6 -29.22 -17.47 -15.11
C ARG A 6 -27.87 -16.87 -15.48
N LYS A 7 -27.81 -15.54 -15.56
CA LYS A 7 -26.58 -14.78 -15.39
C LYS A 7 -26.14 -14.95 -13.93
N GLU A 8 -25.00 -15.57 -13.69
CA GLU A 8 -24.29 -15.45 -12.42
C GLU A 8 -23.19 -14.41 -12.60
N PRO A 9 -23.21 -13.28 -11.87
CA PRO A 9 -22.05 -12.42 -11.77
C PRO A 9 -21.22 -12.96 -10.61
N LYS A 10 -20.18 -13.73 -10.90
CA LYS A 10 -19.20 -14.07 -9.87
C LYS A 10 -18.01 -13.15 -10.02
N GLY A 11 -18.12 -11.99 -9.38
CA GLY A 11 -16.97 -11.21 -8.97
C GLY A 11 -16.10 -12.12 -8.09
N ALA A 12 -15.08 -12.70 -8.71
CA ALA A 12 -13.92 -13.17 -7.97
C ALA A 12 -13.15 -11.90 -7.63
N SER A 13 -13.26 -11.50 -6.38
CA SER A 13 -12.40 -10.52 -5.74
C SER A 13 -10.96 -10.91 -6.05
N ASP A 14 -10.33 -10.13 -6.91
CA ASP A 14 -8.88 -10.06 -7.08
C ASP A 14 -8.31 -9.61 -5.73
N ASN A 15 -8.09 -10.58 -4.86
CA ASN A 15 -7.41 -10.44 -3.58
C ASN A 15 -6.13 -11.29 -3.66
N GLU A 16 -5.54 -11.36 -4.86
CA GLU A 16 -4.14 -11.71 -4.96
C GLU A 16 -3.37 -10.53 -4.35
N PRO A 17 -2.52 -10.77 -3.34
CA PRO A 17 -1.66 -9.70 -2.85
C PRO A 17 -0.91 -9.16 -4.07
N ASN A 18 -0.91 -7.84 -4.25
CA ASN A 18 -0.38 -7.11 -5.40
C ASN A 18 1.16 -7.26 -5.51
N ARG A 19 1.64 -8.50 -5.55
CA ARG A 19 3.04 -8.93 -5.52
C ARG A 19 3.69 -8.74 -6.86
N ASP A 20 2.88 -8.71 -7.92
CA ASP A 20 3.32 -8.47 -9.27
C ASP A 20 3.55 -6.98 -9.56
N PHE A 21 3.65 -6.11 -8.54
CA PHE A 21 3.92 -4.70 -8.77
C PHE A 21 5.16 -4.26 -8.00
N ILE A 22 6.00 -3.48 -8.68
CA ILE A 22 7.14 -2.79 -8.09
C ILE A 22 6.86 -1.30 -8.09
N VAL A 23 7.29 -0.64 -7.03
CA VAL A 23 7.15 0.80 -6.85
C VAL A 23 8.55 1.42 -6.92
N ARG A 24 8.70 2.47 -7.73
CA ARG A 24 9.95 3.20 -7.93
C ARG A 24 9.72 4.69 -7.72
N LEU A 25 10.67 5.37 -7.08
CA LEU A 25 10.58 6.81 -6.92
C LEU A 25 10.74 7.54 -8.26
N ILE A 26 9.91 8.54 -8.52
CA ILE A 26 10.13 9.47 -9.64
C ILE A 26 11.13 10.54 -9.20
N GLU A 27 12.21 10.69 -9.96
CA GLU A 27 13.19 11.76 -9.76
C GLU A 27 13.30 12.66 -11.00
N PRO A 28 13.23 14.01 -10.86
CA PRO A 28 12.99 14.76 -9.62
C PRO A 28 11.54 14.64 -9.12
N LEU A 29 11.33 14.81 -7.81
CA LEU A 29 9.99 14.75 -7.22
C LEU A 29 9.04 15.77 -7.89
N PRO A 30 7.86 15.35 -8.37
CA PRO A 30 6.95 16.26 -9.07
C PRO A 30 6.29 17.28 -8.13
N ARG A 31 6.27 17.00 -6.83
CA ARG A 31 5.85 17.94 -5.78
C ARG A 31 6.54 17.65 -4.45
N PRO A 32 6.46 18.58 -3.48
CA PRO A 32 6.87 18.33 -2.12
C PRO A 32 6.08 17.19 -1.46
N ILE A 33 6.74 16.54 -0.49
CA ILE A 33 6.17 15.56 0.43
C ILE A 33 5.33 16.31 1.46
N ILE A 34 4.08 15.91 1.64
CA ILE A 34 3.10 16.56 2.52
C ILE A 34 2.45 15.61 3.53
N THR A 35 2.48 14.29 3.30
CA THR A 35 1.92 13.31 4.25
C THR A 35 3.00 12.49 4.96
N PRO A 36 2.72 11.98 6.19
CA PRO A 36 3.62 11.03 6.86
C PRO A 36 3.85 9.76 6.04
N ILE A 37 2.80 9.25 5.37
CA ILE A 37 2.88 8.07 4.49
C ILE A 37 3.87 8.34 3.36
N GLU A 38 3.75 9.47 2.66
CA GLU A 38 4.68 9.85 1.59
C GLU A 38 6.11 9.97 2.11
N LYS A 39 6.30 10.58 3.28
CA LYS A 39 7.63 10.73 3.88
C LYS A 39 8.31 9.39 4.10
N LEU A 40 7.57 8.43 4.68
CA LEU A 40 8.06 7.08 4.92
C LEU A 40 8.29 6.33 3.60
N ALA A 41 7.33 6.35 2.69
CA ALA A 41 7.45 5.69 1.39
C ALA A 41 8.63 6.21 0.56
N VAL A 42 8.80 7.53 0.47
CA VAL A 42 9.94 8.14 -0.22
C VAL A 42 11.25 7.78 0.47
N SER A 43 11.29 7.73 1.81
CA SER A 43 12.49 7.30 2.54
C SER A 43 12.87 5.86 2.19
N SER A 44 11.91 4.93 2.19
CA SER A 44 12.13 3.53 1.83
C SER A 44 12.60 3.41 0.38
N LEU A 45 11.91 4.07 -0.56
CA LEU A 45 12.25 4.04 -1.98
C LEU A 45 13.61 4.68 -2.28
N LYS A 46 14.03 5.72 -1.54
CA LYS A 46 15.39 6.26 -1.67
C LYS A 46 16.48 5.32 -1.18
N GLN A 47 16.17 4.45 -0.21
CA GLN A 47 17.12 3.50 0.36
C GLN A 47 17.25 2.24 -0.49
N GLU A 48 16.14 1.72 -1.00
CA GLU A 48 16.11 0.42 -1.71
C GLU A 48 15.96 0.58 -3.24
N GLY A 49 15.57 1.77 -3.73
CA GLY A 49 15.36 2.07 -5.14
C GLY A 49 14.00 1.60 -5.65
N ALA A 50 13.85 0.28 -5.80
CA ALA A 50 12.60 -0.34 -6.25
C ALA A 50 12.14 -1.38 -5.22
N ILE A 51 10.91 -1.26 -4.76
CA ILE A 51 10.35 -2.13 -3.71
C ILE A 51 9.05 -2.75 -4.23
N PRO A 52 8.82 -4.06 -4.02
CA PRO A 52 7.51 -4.65 -4.27
C PRO A 52 6.41 -3.89 -3.53
N PHE A 53 5.29 -3.62 -4.20
CA PHE A 53 4.19 -2.80 -3.66
C PHE A 53 3.76 -3.28 -2.27
N GLN A 54 3.53 -4.58 -2.12
CA GLN A 54 3.13 -5.16 -0.84
C GLN A 54 4.18 -4.96 0.26
N LEU A 55 5.47 -5.07 -0.07
CA LEU A 55 6.56 -4.88 0.89
C LEU A 55 6.66 -3.42 1.32
N LEU A 56 6.46 -2.48 0.38
CA LEU A 56 6.41 -1.05 0.68
C LEU A 56 5.24 -0.73 1.62
N VAL A 57 4.06 -1.29 1.36
CA VAL A 57 2.89 -1.13 2.24
C VAL A 57 3.19 -1.64 3.65
N GLU A 58 3.78 -2.83 3.77
CA GLU A 58 4.12 -3.42 5.05
C GLU A 58 5.14 -2.59 5.84
N HIS A 59 6.20 -2.11 5.18
CA HIS A 59 7.21 -1.24 5.80
C HIS A 59 6.60 0.07 6.31
N VAL A 60 5.85 0.77 5.46
CA VAL A 60 5.27 2.07 5.84
C VAL A 60 4.21 1.92 6.93
N ALA A 61 3.35 0.91 6.83
CA ALA A 61 2.34 0.63 7.85
C ALA A 61 2.97 0.26 9.21
N PHE A 62 4.09 -0.47 9.18
CA PHE A 62 4.84 -0.81 10.39
C PHE A 62 5.51 0.40 11.03
N ASP A 63 6.10 1.29 10.24
CA ASP A 63 6.73 2.50 10.76
C ASP A 63 5.71 3.49 11.34
N LEU A 64 4.54 3.64 10.70
CA LEU A 64 3.41 4.41 11.26
C LEU A 64 2.96 3.85 12.61
N TYR A 65 2.80 2.52 12.69
CA TYR A 65 2.47 1.85 13.95
C TYR A 65 3.49 2.13 15.05
N ARG A 66 4.80 2.09 14.73
CA ARG A 66 5.86 2.39 15.69
C ARG A 66 5.87 3.85 16.12
N GLU A 67 5.57 4.78 15.22
CA GLU A 67 5.45 6.20 15.54
C GLU A 67 4.27 6.45 16.49
N GLU A 68 3.11 5.86 16.22
CA GLU A 68 1.93 5.96 17.08
C GLU A 68 2.15 5.33 18.46
N LEU A 69 2.83 4.18 18.53
CA LEU A 69 3.23 3.59 19.82
C LEU A 69 4.16 4.51 20.63
N ARG A 70 5.11 5.17 19.96
CA ARG A 70 6.02 6.13 20.62
C ARG A 70 5.29 7.36 21.13
N ASN A 71 4.26 7.79 20.43
CA ASN A 71 3.44 8.95 20.80
C ASN A 71 2.45 8.64 21.94
N GLY A 72 2.41 7.39 22.44
CA GLY A 72 1.52 6.99 23.53
C GLY A 72 0.06 6.88 23.13
N ALA A 73 -0.22 6.74 21.83
CA ALA A 73 -1.57 6.52 21.33
C ALA A 73 -2.16 5.23 21.92
N TRP A 74 -3.48 5.22 22.10
CA TRP A 74 -4.23 4.26 22.92
C TRP A 74 -3.90 2.80 22.54
N VAL A 75 -3.02 2.20 23.35
CA VAL A 75 -2.49 0.83 23.19
C VAL A 75 -3.58 -0.24 23.05
N LEU A 76 -4.82 0.05 23.49
CA LEU A 76 -5.94 -0.88 23.40
C LEU A 76 -6.48 -1.05 21.97
N ASP A 77 -6.65 0.04 21.21
CA ASP A 77 -7.21 -0.04 19.84
C ASP A 77 -6.14 -0.42 18.81
N ILE A 78 -4.92 0.11 18.95
CA ILE A 78 -3.81 -0.18 18.01
C ILE A 78 -3.17 -1.55 18.32
N GLY A 79 -3.18 -2.00 19.59
CA GLY A 79 -2.59 -3.28 19.99
C GLY A 79 -3.30 -4.51 19.43
N LEU A 80 -4.61 -4.42 19.16
CA LEU A 80 -5.40 -5.54 18.61
C LEU A 80 -5.19 -5.73 17.11
N PHE A 81 -5.14 -4.63 16.35
CA PHE A 81 -5.01 -4.67 14.89
C PHE A 81 -3.55 -4.58 14.42
N GLY A 82 -2.64 -4.07 15.27
CA GLY A 82 -1.23 -3.90 14.95
C GLY A 82 -1.00 -2.96 13.76
N SER A 83 0.10 -3.15 13.04
CA SER A 83 0.43 -2.35 11.84
C SER A 83 -0.60 -2.48 10.71
N ARG A 84 -1.39 -3.56 10.69
CA ARG A 84 -2.41 -3.78 9.66
C ARG A 84 -3.52 -2.72 9.68
N LEU A 85 -3.70 -2.01 10.79
CA LEU A 85 -4.64 -0.88 10.88
C LEU A 85 -4.33 0.21 9.84
N PHE A 86 -3.05 0.42 9.53
CA PHE A 86 -2.60 1.48 8.61
C PHE A 86 -2.54 1.02 7.15
N ALA A 87 -2.56 -0.29 6.89
CA ALA A 87 -2.38 -0.83 5.54
C ALA A 87 -3.40 -0.28 4.52
N PRO A 88 -4.71 -0.14 4.83
CA PRO A 88 -5.67 0.41 3.86
C PRO A 88 -5.38 1.86 3.45
N ASP A 89 -4.99 2.71 4.41
CA ASP A 89 -4.63 4.10 4.12
C ASP A 89 -3.33 4.18 3.33
N VAL A 90 -2.35 3.32 3.64
CA VAL A 90 -1.09 3.24 2.90
C VAL A 90 -1.32 2.76 1.47
N VAL A 91 -2.14 1.73 1.26
CA VAL A 91 -2.51 1.26 -0.09
C VAL A 91 -3.16 2.39 -0.88
N ARG A 92 -4.18 3.05 -0.32
CA ARG A 92 -4.87 4.15 -0.98
C ARG A 92 -3.93 5.29 -1.36
N GLU A 93 -3.02 5.66 -0.46
CA GLU A 93 -2.04 6.71 -0.71
C GLU A 93 -1.05 6.31 -1.81
N ILE A 94 -0.54 5.07 -1.80
CA ILE A 94 0.39 4.58 -2.82
C ILE A 94 -0.30 4.50 -4.18
N GLU A 95 -1.52 3.97 -4.26
CA GLU A 95 -2.27 3.88 -5.52
C GLU A 95 -2.66 5.26 -6.10
N ALA A 96 -2.99 6.22 -5.24
CA ALA A 96 -3.35 7.58 -5.66
C ALA A 96 -2.13 8.51 -5.84
N GLY A 97 -0.95 8.06 -5.41
CA GLY A 97 0.26 8.86 -5.35
C GLY A 97 0.82 9.20 -6.73
N ILE A 98 1.48 10.36 -6.79
CA ILE A 98 2.20 10.83 -8.00
C ILE A 98 3.71 10.91 -7.80
N LEU A 99 4.22 10.53 -6.63
CA LEU A 99 5.65 10.63 -6.29
C LEU A 99 6.46 9.41 -6.78
N TRP A 100 5.78 8.36 -7.24
CA TRP A 100 6.35 7.09 -7.65
C TRP A 100 5.61 6.52 -8.85
N GLU A 101 6.27 5.62 -9.56
CA GLU A 101 5.71 4.79 -10.62
C GLU A 101 5.43 3.39 -10.05
N ILE A 102 4.30 2.81 -10.47
CA ILE A 102 3.91 1.45 -10.12
C ILE A 102 3.92 0.64 -11.42
N GLU A 103 4.85 -0.30 -11.52
CA GLU A 103 5.03 -1.13 -12.72
C GLU A 103 4.65 -2.57 -12.41
N LYS A 104 3.96 -3.24 -13.34
CA LYS A 104 3.70 -4.66 -13.20
C LYS A 104 4.98 -5.44 -13.55
N THR A 105 5.44 -6.31 -12.65
CA THR A 105 6.47 -7.30 -12.94
C THR A 105 5.86 -8.34 -13.88
N GLU A 106 6.20 -8.28 -15.16
CA GLU A 106 5.86 -9.36 -16.09
C GLU A 106 6.64 -10.61 -15.66
N GLY A 107 5.93 -11.61 -15.13
CA GLY A 107 6.48 -12.93 -14.86
C GLY A 107 6.95 -13.56 -16.16
N HIS A 108 8.24 -13.87 -16.26
CA HIS A 108 8.87 -14.51 -17.41
C HIS A 108 9.11 -16.00 -17.17
#